data_AF-A0A518H578-F1
#
_entry.id   AF-A0A518H578-F1
#
_cell.length_a   1.000
_cell.length_b   1.000
_cell.length_c   1.000
_cell.angle_alpha   90.00
_cell.angle_beta   90.00
_cell.angle_gamma   90.00
#
_symmetry.space_group_name_H-M   'P 1'
#
loop_
_entity.id
_entity.type
_entity.pdbx_description
1 polymer ?
#
loop_
_entity_poly.entity_id
_entity_poly.type
_entity_poly.pdbx_seq_one_letter_code
_entity_poly.pdbx_strand_id
1 'polypeptide(L)'
;MPGKDPDAREVDRVDALVTVADPDRVDEFLERCVEGSAWEAHIRTADVGAKVVRRHPLGSISERDCTCLRLRLELPVPVEPGLRFRITATDDPSLEGAAIVRPWGST
;
A
#
# COMPACT_ATOMS: atom_id res chain seq x y z
N MET A 1 -16.23 4.73 -29.64
CA MET A 1 -15.30 4.49 -28.53
C MET A 1 -15.60 5.52 -27.45
N PRO A 2 -16.20 5.15 -26.30
CA PRO A 2 -16.33 6.09 -25.21
C PRO A 2 -14.97 6.22 -24.52
N GLY A 3 -14.52 7.46 -24.36
CA GLY A 3 -13.23 7.83 -23.80
C GLY A 3 -13.05 7.27 -22.40
N LYS A 4 -11.91 6.63 -22.19
CA LYS A 4 -11.45 6.21 -20.86
C LYS A 4 -10.81 7.43 -20.23
N ASP A 5 -11.63 8.30 -19.64
CA ASP A 5 -11.11 9.33 -18.73
C ASP A 5 -10.24 8.64 -17.67
N PRO A 6 -9.12 9.26 -17.25
CA PRO A 6 -8.24 8.65 -16.28
C PRO A 6 -8.99 8.47 -14.96
N ASP A 7 -9.10 7.24 -14.46
CA ASP A 7 -9.72 6.88 -13.17
C ASP A 7 -8.85 7.28 -11.97
N ALA A 8 -8.01 8.30 -12.17
CA ALA A 8 -7.17 8.91 -11.16
C ALA A 8 -8.06 9.78 -10.27
N ARG A 9 -8.06 9.47 -8.97
CA ARG A 9 -8.83 10.20 -7.95
C ARG A 9 -7.87 10.68 -6.88
N GLU A 10 -8.07 11.90 -6.40
CA GLU A 10 -7.46 12.31 -5.15
C GLU A 10 -8.13 11.53 -4.02
N VAL A 11 -7.36 10.65 -3.39
CA VAL A 11 -7.85 9.81 -2.29
C VAL A 11 -6.96 9.96 -1.08
N ASP A 12 -7.58 9.88 0.09
CA ASP A 12 -6.91 9.76 1.39
C ASP A 12 -6.87 8.29 1.86
N ARG A 13 -7.40 7.36 1.05
CA ARG A 13 -7.47 5.94 1.37
C ARG A 13 -7.16 5.08 0.16
N VAL A 14 -6.29 4.10 0.37
CA VAL A 14 -5.83 3.18 -0.68
C VAL A 14 -5.90 1.76 -0.15
N ASP A 15 -6.52 0.87 -0.92
CA ASP A 15 -6.36 -0.57 -0.75
C ASP A 15 -5.26 -1.03 -1.71
N ALA A 16 -4.24 -1.70 -1.20
CA ALA A 16 -3.06 -2.09 -1.98
C ALA A 16 -2.63 -3.53 -1.69
N LEU A 17 -2.15 -4.20 -2.73
CA LEU A 17 -1.39 -5.44 -2.60
C LEU A 17 0.08 -5.08 -2.40
N VAL A 18 0.73 -5.70 -1.43
CA VAL A 18 2.10 -5.35 -1.02
C VAL A 18 2.95 -6.60 -0.91
N THR A 19 4.15 -6.51 -1.49
CA THR A 19 5.22 -7.52 -1.44
C THR A 19 6.43 -6.89 -0.76
N VAL A 20 7.07 -7.60 0.17
CA VAL A 20 8.25 -7.09 0.87
C VAL A 20 9.44 -7.04 -0.10
N ALA A 21 10.16 -5.93 -0.09
CA ALA A 21 11.28 -5.72 -1.02
C ALA A 21 12.48 -6.63 -0.71
N ASP A 22 12.74 -6.87 0.58
CA ASP A 22 13.74 -7.79 1.08
C ASP A 22 13.07 -9.07 1.63
N PRO A 23 13.19 -10.22 0.92
CA PRO A 23 12.56 -11.48 1.35
C PRO A 23 13.02 -11.95 2.73
N ASP A 24 14.25 -11.64 3.15
CA ASP A 24 14.79 -12.08 4.44
C ASP A 24 14.17 -11.33 5.62
N ARG A 25 13.47 -10.21 5.35
CA ARG A 25 12.81 -9.37 6.35
C ARG A 25 11.30 -9.45 6.31
N VAL A 26 10.73 -10.43 5.60
CA VAL A 26 9.29 -10.57 5.43
C VAL A 26 8.53 -10.68 6.75
N ASP A 27 9.04 -11.47 7.70
CA ASP A 27 8.37 -11.66 8.98
C ASP A 27 8.39 -10.38 9.81
N GLU A 28 9.53 -9.68 9.85
CA GLU A 28 9.65 -8.38 10.51
C GLU A 28 8.69 -7.35 9.90
N PHE A 29 8.61 -7.30 8.57
CA PHE A 29 7.67 -6.43 7.87
C PHE A 29 6.23 -6.74 8.30
N LEU A 30 5.82 -8.01 8.31
CA LEU A 30 4.47 -8.41 8.69
C LEU A 30 4.18 -8.16 10.18
N GLU A 31 5.17 -8.31 11.06
CA GLU A 31 5.04 -8.01 12.48
C GLU A 31 4.84 -6.52 12.74
N ARG A 32 5.54 -5.65 12.00
CA ARG A 32 5.38 -4.18 12.12
C ARG A 32 4.19 -3.64 11.37
N CYS A 33 3.76 -4.29 10.30
CA CYS A 33 2.65 -3.88 9.45
C CYS A 33 1.29 -4.27 10.04
N VAL A 34 0.98 -3.69 11.20
CA VAL A 34 -0.26 -3.89 11.98
C VAL A 34 -1.13 -2.63 11.99
N GLU A 35 -2.40 -2.76 12.36
CA GLU A 35 -3.32 -1.61 12.46
C GLU A 35 -2.74 -0.49 13.36
N GLY A 36 -2.77 0.74 12.85
CA GLY A 36 -2.24 1.93 13.51
C GLY A 36 -0.76 2.21 13.24
N SER A 37 0.01 1.26 12.69
CA SER A 37 1.42 1.48 12.35
C SER A 37 1.59 2.60 11.32
N ALA A 38 2.66 3.39 11.49
CA ALA A 38 3.00 4.53 10.65
C ALA A 38 4.06 4.16 9.61
N TRP A 39 3.83 4.61 8.39
CA TRP A 39 4.63 4.34 7.21
C TRP A 39 4.74 5.62 6.37
N GLU A 40 5.73 5.70 5.50
CA GLU A 40 5.77 6.68 4.44
C GLU A 40 5.39 6.01 3.12
N ALA A 41 4.47 6.61 2.37
CA ALA A 41 4.06 6.14 1.05
C ALA A 41 4.66 7.03 -0.03
N HIS A 42 5.46 6.42 -0.91
CA HIS A 42 6.14 7.05 -2.02
C HIS A 42 5.33 6.84 -3.31
N ILE A 43 4.41 7.76 -3.60
CA ILE A 43 3.46 7.69 -4.72
C ILE A 43 3.89 8.67 -5.81
N ARG A 44 4.45 8.14 -6.90
CA ARG A 44 5.03 8.93 -8.01
C ARG A 44 6.09 9.93 -7.50
N THR A 45 5.72 11.20 -7.38
CA THR A 45 6.59 12.30 -6.91
C THR A 45 6.20 12.82 -5.53
N ALA A 46 5.20 12.21 -4.89
CA ALA A 46 4.71 12.59 -3.57
C ALA A 46 5.17 11.58 -2.52
N ASP A 47 5.79 12.09 -1.48
CA ASP A 47 6.06 11.35 -0.24
C ASP A 47 5.03 11.82 0.79
N VAL A 48 4.22 10.88 1.30
CA VAL A 48 3.12 11.18 2.21
C VAL A 48 3.09 10.20 3.37
N GLY A 49 2.86 10.70 4.58
CA GLY A 49 2.60 9.84 5.72
C GLY A 49 1.39 8.95 5.47
N ALA A 50 1.49 7.69 5.89
CA ALA A 50 0.45 6.69 5.75
C ALA A 50 0.29 5.90 7.05
N LYS A 51 -0.94 5.50 7.34
CA LYS A 51 -1.25 4.61 8.46
C LYS A 51 -1.94 3.36 7.96
N VAL A 52 -1.50 2.20 8.47
CA VAL A 52 -2.21 0.95 8.23
C VAL A 52 -3.53 1.00 8.99
N VAL A 53 -4.63 1.01 8.26
CA VAL A 53 -5.98 0.95 8.84
C VAL A 53 -6.38 -0.50 9.10
N ARG A 54 -6.03 -1.38 8.16
CA ARG A 54 -6.35 -2.81 8.23
C ARG A 54 -5.40 -3.61 7.37
N ARG A 55 -5.06 -4.82 7.82
CA ARG A 55 -4.45 -5.87 7.01
C ARG A 55 -5.48 -6.94 6.67
N HIS A 56 -5.53 -7.34 5.41
CA HIS A 56 -6.49 -8.29 4.86
C HIS A 56 -5.74 -9.49 4.26
N PRO A 57 -5.80 -10.67 4.88
CA PRO A 57 -5.26 -11.88 4.27
C PRO A 57 -5.99 -12.20 2.95
N LEU A 58 -5.24 -12.61 1.92
CA LEU A 58 -5.76 -12.90 0.57
C LEU A 58 -6.35 -14.31 0.42
N GLY A 59 -6.81 -14.91 1.53
CA GLY A 59 -7.34 -16.27 1.55
C GLY A 59 -6.25 -17.32 1.33
N SER A 60 -6.11 -17.82 0.09
CA SER A 60 -5.19 -18.92 -0.25
C SER A 60 -3.76 -18.48 -0.54
N ILE A 61 -3.48 -17.18 -0.61
CA ILE A 61 -2.13 -16.64 -0.82
C ILE A 61 -1.51 -16.34 0.55
N SER A 62 -0.28 -16.82 0.75
CA SER A 62 0.49 -16.52 1.96
C SER A 62 0.78 -15.03 2.05
N GLU A 63 0.60 -14.44 3.24
CA GLU A 63 0.96 -13.03 3.45
C GLU A 63 2.46 -12.77 3.27
N ARG A 64 3.29 -13.81 3.39
CA ARG A 64 4.73 -13.71 3.07
C ARG A 64 4.99 -13.48 1.59
N ASP A 65 4.11 -13.98 0.72
CA ASP A 65 4.21 -13.78 -0.72
C ASP A 65 3.55 -12.46 -1.12
N CYS A 66 2.40 -12.14 -0.53
CA CYS A 66 1.68 -10.89 -0.76
C CYS A 66 0.65 -10.65 0.34
N THR A 67 0.65 -9.45 0.94
CA THR A 67 -0.39 -9.02 1.88
C THR A 67 -1.24 -7.90 1.28
N CYS A 68 -2.50 -7.79 1.70
CA CYS A 68 -3.36 -6.67 1.30
C CYS A 68 -3.48 -5.68 2.45
N LEU A 69 -3.14 -4.42 2.21
CA LEU A 69 -3.21 -3.35 3.18
C LEU A 69 -4.26 -2.32 2.78
N ARG A 70 -5.05 -1.87 3.76
CA ARG A 70 -5.79 -0.63 3.68
C ARG A 70 -4.98 0.45 4.36
N LEU A 71 -4.57 1.45 3.59
CA LEU A 71 -3.80 2.59 4.05
C LEU A 71 -4.68 3.83 4.12
N ARG A 72 -4.47 4.66 5.14
CA ARG A 72 -4.96 6.04 5.19
C ARG A 72 -3.77 6.97 5.02
N LEU A 73 -3.80 7.80 3.98
CA LEU A 73 -2.80 8.82 3.71
C LEU A 73 -3.10 10.07 4.53
N GLU A 74 -2.06 10.79 4.97
CA GLU A 74 -2.21 12.04 5.72
C GLU A 74 -2.66 13.20 4.84
N LEU A 75 -2.37 13.14 3.54
CA LEU A 75 -2.82 14.08 2.54
C LEU A 75 -3.46 13.34 1.35
N PRO A 76 -4.49 13.91 0.70
CA PRO A 76 -5.03 13.35 -0.53
C PRO A 76 -3.96 13.32 -1.63
N VAL A 77 -3.84 12.19 -2.34
CA VAL A 77 -2.91 12.02 -3.46
C VAL A 77 -3.66 11.46 -4.67
N PRO A 78 -3.37 11.92 -5.90
CA PRO A 78 -3.97 11.35 -7.10
C PRO A 78 -3.48 9.92 -7.33
N VAL A 79 -4.39 8.95 -7.22
CA VAL A 79 -4.08 7.52 -7.48
C VAL A 79 -5.13 6.89 -8.38
N GLU A 80 -4.73 5.83 -9.07
CA GLU A 80 -5.58 5.03 -9.96
C GLU A 80 -5.34 3.53 -9.72
N PRO A 81 -6.30 2.64 -10.03
CA PRO A 81 -6.10 1.21 -9.94
C PRO A 81 -4.92 0.74 -10.78
N GLY A 82 -4.10 -0.15 -10.21
CA GLY A 82 -2.88 -0.65 -10.86
C GLY A 82 -1.67 0.29 -10.74
N LEU A 83 -1.82 1.47 -10.14
CA LEU A 83 -0.70 2.34 -9.83
C LEU A 83 0.26 1.63 -8.87
N ARG A 84 1.56 1.68 -9.18
CA ARG A 84 2.63 1.15 -8.33
C ARG A 84 3.20 2.27 -7.45
N PHE A 85 3.47 1.93 -6.21
CA PHE A 85 4.09 2.82 -5.24
C PHE A 85 4.94 1.99 -4.26
N ARG A 86 5.66 2.66 -3.36
CA ARG A 86 6.45 2.00 -2.32
C ARG A 86 5.97 2.48 -0.95
N ILE A 87 6.11 1.64 0.07
CA ILE A 87 5.95 2.06 1.46
C ILE A 87 7.19 1.71 2.27
N THR A 88 7.59 2.59 3.18
CA THR A 88 8.75 2.40 4.06
C THR A 88 8.34 2.65 5.51
N ALA A 89 8.91 1.89 6.45
CA ALA A 89 8.62 2.11 7.86
C ALA A 89 9.27 3.43 8.31
N THR A 90 8.53 4.28 9.03
CA THR A 90 9.02 5.62 9.41
C THR A 90 10.21 5.56 10.38
N ASP A 91 10.29 4.52 11.20
CA ASP A 91 11.35 4.28 12.17
C ASP A 91 12.50 3.41 11.63
N ASP A 92 12.30 2.77 10.47
CA ASP A 92 13.31 1.97 9.77
C ASP A 92 13.13 2.08 8.24
N PRO A 93 13.82 3.04 7.59
CA PRO A 93 13.73 3.25 6.16
C PRO A 93 14.20 2.07 5.30
N SER A 94 14.90 1.09 5.89
CA SER A 94 15.34 -0.12 5.19
C SER A 94 14.26 -1.22 5.15
N LEU A 95 13.16 -1.06 5.90
CA LEU A 95 12.02 -1.96 5.87
C LEU A 95 10.98 -1.46 4.87
N GLU A 96 11.04 -2.00 3.65
CA GLU A 96 10.27 -1.51 2.50
C GLU A 96 9.33 -2.56 1.90
N GLY A 97 8.15 -2.12 1.44
CA GLY A 97 7.23 -2.89 0.63
C GLY A 97 6.96 -2.23 -0.73
N ALA A 98 7.01 -3.03 -1.80
CA ALA A 98 6.50 -2.63 -3.10
C ALA A 98 4.99 -2.86 -3.15
N ALA A 99 4.24 -1.86 -3.59
CA ALA A 99 2.79 -1.86 -3.52
C ALA A 99 2.12 -1.58 -4.87
N ILE A 100 0.93 -2.14 -5.06
CA ILE A 100 0.06 -1.85 -6.21
C ILE A 100 -1.38 -1.58 -5.74
N VAL A 101 -1.96 -0.48 -6.20
CA VAL A 101 -3.32 -0.06 -5.88
C VAL A 101 -4.32 -1.06 -6.46
N ARG A 102 -5.25 -1.55 -5.63
CA ARG A 102 -6.31 -2.48 -6.03
C ARG A 102 -7.41 -1.78 -6.84
N PRO A 103 -8.21 -2.55 -7.62
CA PRO A 103 -9.42 -2.02 -8.26
C PRO A 103 -10.40 -1.41 -7.26
N TRP A 104 -11.09 -0.35 -7.68
CA TRP A 104 -12.17 0.23 -6.89
C TRP A 104 -13.31 -0.77 -6.69
N GLY A 105 -13.87 -0.81 -5.49
CA GLY A 105 -15.04 -1.65 -5.19
C GLY A 105 -14.76 -3.15 -5.06
N SER A 106 -13.50 -3.60 -5.07
CA SER A 106 -13.18 -4.97 -4.67
C SER A 106 -13.19 -5.07 -3.14
N THR A 107 -14.36 -5.34 -2.56
CA THR A 107 -14.54 -5.73 -1.16
C THR A 107 -14.02 -7.14 -0.90
#